data_AF-A0A7W7G1A8-F1
#
_entry.id   AF-A0A7W7G1A8-F1
#
_cell.length_a   1.000
_cell.length_b   1.000
_cell.length_c   1.000
_cell.angle_alpha   90.00
_cell.angle_beta   90.00
_cell.angle_gamma   90.00
#
_symmetry.space_group_name_H-M   'P 1'
#
loop_
_entity.id
_entity.type
_entity.pdbx_description
1 polymer ?
#
loop_
_entity_poly.entity_id
_entity_poly.type
_entity_poly.pdbx_seq_one_letter_code
_entity_poly.pdbx_strand_id
1 'polypeptide(L)'
;MTTAPTAPPAFEGFDETAVSRWVERLSGNTSPRRNHWKTKEIYFEAATRVLDSVPRPTLNWKNIVAAADKGCRSTFYEVAGAHARHRMVDELINDGGSDAIQIALRYLRSDPVEQLIDETKVWSFWPYRQKLLRTITTGMSAELMETELTAALITWATRHRSLAAAIGFTPPACAVEDLTVIHRGRLSGTQAAARLTAVIDAHVGLL
;
A
#
# COMPACT_ATOMS: atom_id res chain seq x y z
N MET A 1 24.18 -25.46 -25.92
CA MET A 1 23.94 -24.55 -24.78
C MET A 1 22.46 -24.24 -24.76
N THR A 2 21.71 -24.90 -23.88
CA THR A 2 20.27 -24.67 -23.71
C THR A 2 20.12 -23.42 -22.86
N THR A 3 19.70 -22.32 -23.46
CA THR A 3 19.28 -21.12 -22.72
C THR A 3 18.13 -21.51 -21.82
N ALA A 4 18.30 -21.31 -20.51
CA ALA A 4 17.22 -21.50 -19.54
C ALA A 4 16.02 -20.63 -19.97
N PRO A 5 14.78 -21.12 -19.87
CA PRO A 5 13.62 -20.32 -20.19
C PRO A 5 13.58 -19.13 -19.22
N THR A 6 13.73 -17.94 -19.78
CA THR A 6 13.40 -16.68 -19.08
C THR A 6 11.98 -16.84 -18.58
N ALA A 7 11.77 -16.73 -17.27
CA ALA A 7 10.43 -16.76 -16.70
C ALA A 7 9.54 -15.78 -17.50
N PRO A 8 8.32 -16.18 -17.89
CA PRO A 8 7.44 -15.27 -18.60
C PRO A 8 7.26 -14.00 -17.76
N PRO A 9 7.23 -12.81 -18.38
CA PRO A 9 6.97 -11.58 -17.65
C PRO A 9 5.64 -11.71 -16.90
N ALA A 10 5.57 -11.09 -15.72
CA ALA A 10 4.32 -10.97 -14.98
C ALA A 10 3.21 -10.45 -15.92
N PHE A 11 1.97 -10.85 -15.65
CA PHE A 11 0.80 -10.41 -16.42
C PHE A 11 0.86 -8.89 -16.67
N GLU A 12 0.87 -8.50 -17.96
CA GLU A 12 1.01 -7.11 -18.40
C GLU A 12 -0.05 -6.24 -17.69
N GLY A 13 0.41 -5.23 -16.94
CA GLY A 13 -0.45 -4.24 -16.28
C GLY A 13 -0.19 -4.04 -14.79
N PHE A 14 0.40 -5.01 -14.07
CA PHE A 14 0.67 -4.83 -12.64
C PHE A 14 1.68 -3.71 -12.35
N ASP A 15 2.75 -3.60 -13.14
CA ASP A 15 3.79 -2.59 -12.96
C ASP A 15 3.34 -1.19 -13.45
N GLU A 16 2.28 -1.12 -14.26
CA GLU A 16 1.77 0.13 -14.84
C GLU A 16 0.75 0.85 -13.94
N THR A 17 0.30 0.20 -12.87
CA THR A 17 -0.63 0.77 -11.88
C THR A 17 -0.06 2.04 -11.22
N ALA A 18 -0.94 2.95 -10.80
CA ALA A 18 -0.54 4.26 -10.30
C ALA A 18 0.26 4.14 -9.00
N VAL A 19 -0.15 3.25 -8.09
CA VAL A 19 0.58 3.01 -6.82
C VAL A 19 1.89 2.30 -7.08
N SER A 20 2.00 1.43 -8.09
CA SER A 20 3.29 0.81 -8.45
C SER A 20 4.28 1.84 -8.95
N ARG A 21 3.86 2.70 -9.88
CA ARG A 21 4.66 3.84 -10.34
C ARG A 21 5.06 4.77 -9.20
N TRP A 22 4.16 5.02 -8.25
CA TRP A 22 4.46 5.82 -7.05
C TRP A 22 5.58 5.20 -6.21
N VAL A 23 5.46 3.91 -5.86
CA VAL A 23 6.49 3.21 -5.05
C VAL A 23 7.81 3.20 -5.81
N GLU A 24 7.83 2.72 -7.05
CA GLU A 24 9.06 2.55 -7.83
C GLU A 24 9.80 3.87 -8.06
N ARG A 25 9.07 4.93 -8.42
CA ARG A 25 9.64 6.27 -8.62
C ARG A 25 10.29 6.81 -7.35
N LEU A 26 9.67 6.58 -6.19
CA LEU A 26 10.18 7.07 -4.91
C LEU A 26 11.30 6.19 -4.36
N SER A 27 11.12 4.87 -4.32
CA SER A 27 12.11 3.93 -3.81
C SER A 27 13.35 3.84 -4.69
N GLY A 28 13.20 4.07 -6.00
CA GLY A 28 14.31 4.10 -6.97
C GLY A 28 15.14 5.38 -6.93
N ASN A 29 14.72 6.42 -6.20
CA ASN A 29 15.47 7.68 -6.11
C ASN A 29 16.67 7.54 -5.18
N THR A 30 17.87 7.44 -5.77
CA THR A 30 19.14 7.29 -5.05
C THR A 30 19.78 8.62 -4.64
N SER A 31 19.16 9.78 -4.95
CA SER A 31 19.75 11.09 -4.67
C SER A 31 19.87 11.35 -3.16
N PRO A 32 21.08 11.50 -2.59
CA PRO A 32 21.25 11.71 -1.14
C PRO A 32 20.62 12.99 -0.62
N ARG A 33 20.44 13.99 -1.49
CA ARG A 33 19.90 15.32 -1.15
C ARG A 33 18.38 15.42 -1.28
N ARG A 34 17.73 14.46 -1.94
CA ARG A 34 16.29 14.51 -2.28
C ARG A 34 15.61 13.16 -2.05
N ASN A 35 16.13 12.35 -1.13
CA ASN A 35 15.57 11.03 -0.83
C ASN A 35 14.32 11.14 0.06
N HIS A 36 13.24 11.66 -0.52
CA HIS A 36 11.92 11.77 0.13
C HIS A 36 11.38 10.41 0.58
N TRP A 37 11.77 9.33 -0.12
CA TRP A 37 11.39 7.98 0.26
C TRP A 37 11.97 7.56 1.61
N LYS A 38 13.27 7.79 1.84
CA LYS A 38 13.89 7.48 3.14
C LYS A 38 13.23 8.25 4.28
N THR A 39 12.84 9.50 4.05
CA THR A 39 12.07 10.27 5.04
C THR A 39 10.70 9.64 5.28
N LYS A 40 9.96 9.26 4.22
CA LYS A 40 8.68 8.55 4.36
C LYS A 40 8.84 7.25 5.17
N GLU A 41 9.86 6.44 4.89
CA GLU A 41 10.16 5.20 5.63
C GLU A 41 10.33 5.43 7.13
N ILE A 42 11.05 6.48 7.54
CA ILE A 42 11.22 6.82 8.96
C ILE A 42 9.85 7.02 9.65
N TYR A 43 8.91 7.70 8.99
CA TYR A 43 7.57 7.93 9.52
C TYR A 43 6.66 6.71 9.41
N PHE A 44 6.80 5.89 8.38
CA PHE A 44 6.10 4.61 8.23
C PHE A 44 6.48 3.62 9.35
N GLU A 45 7.78 3.50 9.63
CA GLU A 45 8.30 2.72 10.74
C GLU A 45 7.81 3.27 12.09
N ALA A 46 7.85 4.60 12.28
CA ALA A 46 7.37 5.24 13.50
C ALA A 46 5.87 4.99 13.74
N ALA A 47 5.03 5.10 12.70
CA ALA A 47 3.61 4.80 12.79
C ALA A 47 3.36 3.32 13.16
N THR A 48 4.13 2.40 12.57
CA THR A 48 4.07 0.97 12.91
C THR A 48 4.46 0.74 14.38
N ARG A 49 5.54 1.35 14.86
CA ARG A 49 5.97 1.29 16.27
C ARG A 49 4.90 1.80 17.24
N VAL A 50 4.26 2.92 16.91
CA VAL A 50 3.16 3.49 17.72
C VAL A 50 1.96 2.52 17.78
N LEU A 51 1.60 1.92 16.66
CA LEU A 51 0.50 0.96 16.56
C LEU A 51 0.76 -0.34 17.35
N ASP A 52 2.00 -0.81 17.35
CA ASP A 52 2.40 -2.06 18.02
C ASP A 52 2.81 -1.88 19.49
N SER A 53 2.87 -0.64 19.98
CA SER A 53 3.25 -0.36 21.37
C SER A 53 2.24 -0.90 22.38
N VAL A 54 2.74 -1.38 23.53
CA VAL A 54 1.93 -1.85 24.67
C VAL A 54 2.43 -1.18 25.96
N PRO A 55 1.60 -0.36 26.64
CA PRO A 55 0.25 0.07 26.24
C PRO A 55 0.27 0.92 24.96
N ARG A 56 -0.78 0.79 24.13
CA ARG A 56 -0.89 1.55 22.88
C ARG A 56 -1.21 3.01 23.17
N PRO A 57 -0.34 3.98 22.80
CA PRO A 57 -0.65 5.39 22.93
C PRO A 57 -1.67 5.82 21.87
N THR A 58 -2.31 6.97 22.05
CA THR A 58 -3.22 7.53 21.03
C THR A 58 -2.50 7.69 19.69
N LEU A 59 -3.08 7.19 18.60
CA LEU A 59 -2.51 7.36 17.27
C LEU A 59 -2.73 8.81 16.81
N ASN A 60 -1.71 9.65 16.97
CA ASN A 60 -1.71 11.04 16.54
C ASN A 60 -0.31 11.46 16.08
N TRP A 61 -0.22 12.62 15.40
CA TRP A 61 1.03 13.11 14.86
C TRP A 61 2.13 13.31 15.92
N LYS A 62 1.78 13.68 17.16
CA LYS A 62 2.77 13.93 18.23
C LYS A 62 3.49 12.64 18.61
N ASN A 63 2.73 11.56 18.80
CA ASN A 63 3.28 10.26 19.18
C ASN A 63 4.08 9.63 18.03
N ILE A 64 3.65 9.83 16.77
CA ILE A 64 4.41 9.38 15.60
C ILE A 64 5.72 10.16 15.47
N VAL A 65 5.69 11.49 15.61
CA VAL A 65 6.91 12.32 15.60
C VAL A 65 7.87 11.93 16.72
N ALA A 66 7.35 11.66 17.93
CA ALA A 66 8.18 11.22 19.06
C ALA A 66 8.82 9.84 18.83
N ALA A 67 8.16 8.96 18.08
CA ALA A 67 8.66 7.63 17.74
C ALA A 67 9.59 7.62 16.51
N ALA A 68 9.66 8.69 15.74
CA ALA A 68 10.47 8.80 14.53
C ALA A 68 11.92 9.20 14.86
N ASP A 69 12.90 8.60 14.17
CA ASP A 69 14.30 9.02 14.29
C ASP A 69 14.42 10.47 13.81
N LYS A 70 14.92 11.35 14.68
CA LYS A 70 14.99 12.80 14.46
C LYS A 70 13.65 13.39 13.97
N GLY A 71 12.55 12.84 14.46
CA GLY A 71 11.21 13.28 14.10
C GLY A 71 10.97 14.75 14.43
N CYS A 72 10.31 15.48 13.53
CA CYS A 72 9.87 16.83 13.80
C CYS A 72 8.52 17.12 13.14
N ARG A 73 7.79 18.09 13.70
CA ARG A 73 6.44 18.42 13.25
C ARG A 73 6.41 18.84 11.77
N SER A 74 7.30 19.74 11.36
CA SER A 74 7.29 20.25 9.98
C SER A 74 7.50 19.13 8.96
N THR A 75 8.50 18.26 9.19
CA THR A 75 8.77 17.12 8.29
C THR A 75 7.61 16.14 8.26
N PHE A 76 6.93 15.87 9.39
CA PHE A 76 5.72 15.05 9.38
C PHE A 76 4.65 15.60 8.42
N TYR A 77 4.38 16.91 8.46
CA TYR A 77 3.40 17.52 7.56
C TYR A 77 3.89 17.62 6.10
N GLU A 78 5.20 17.70 5.86
CA GLU A 78 5.77 17.57 4.50
C GLU A 78 5.60 16.16 3.91
N VAL A 79 5.55 15.13 4.77
CA VAL A 79 5.43 13.72 4.40
C VAL A 79 3.98 13.28 4.24
N ALA A 80 3.10 13.71 5.14
CA ALA A 80 1.73 13.18 5.26
C ALA A 80 0.62 14.25 5.27
N GLY A 81 0.96 15.54 5.27
CA GLY A 81 -0.03 16.62 5.23
C GLY A 81 -0.81 16.69 3.92
N ALA A 82 -1.85 17.54 3.91
CA ALA A 82 -2.70 17.78 2.74
C ALA A 82 -1.93 18.31 1.51
N HIS A 83 -0.79 18.96 1.72
CA HIS A 83 0.12 19.46 0.69
C HIS A 83 1.47 18.71 0.69
N ALA A 84 1.51 17.50 1.25
CA ALA A 84 2.71 16.69 1.24
C ALA A 84 3.21 16.46 -0.18
N ARG A 85 4.54 16.37 -0.33
CA ARG A 85 5.12 16.06 -1.64
C ARG A 85 4.92 14.58 -1.95
N HIS A 86 4.54 14.28 -3.19
CA HIS A 86 4.40 12.91 -3.70
C HIS A 86 3.42 12.07 -2.87
N ARG A 87 2.19 12.58 -2.65
CA ARG A 87 1.13 11.79 -2.03
C ARG A 87 0.75 10.67 -2.98
N MET A 88 0.55 9.46 -2.44
CA MET A 88 0.07 8.34 -3.24
C MET A 88 -1.26 8.66 -3.94
N VAL A 89 -2.17 9.34 -3.24
CA VAL A 89 -3.49 9.70 -3.80
C VAL A 89 -3.40 10.65 -5.00
N ASP A 90 -2.38 11.52 -5.05
CA ASP A 90 -2.20 12.43 -6.19
C ASP A 90 -1.83 11.64 -7.47
N GLU A 91 -1.08 10.54 -7.34
CA GLU A 91 -0.76 9.66 -8.48
C GLU A 91 -2.01 8.94 -9.01
N LEU A 92 -2.88 8.46 -8.10
CA LEU A 92 -4.17 7.86 -8.47
C LEU A 92 -5.09 8.88 -9.18
N ILE A 93 -5.11 10.13 -8.71
CA ILE A 93 -5.89 11.22 -9.34
C ILE A 93 -5.32 11.56 -10.72
N ASN A 94 -4.00 11.67 -10.83
CA ASN A 94 -3.32 12.06 -12.07
C ASN A 94 -3.35 10.96 -13.15
N ASP A 95 -3.46 9.69 -12.75
CA ASP A 95 -3.68 8.59 -13.70
C ASP A 95 -4.99 8.77 -14.48
N GLY A 96 -6.05 9.27 -13.82
CA GLY A 96 -7.31 9.63 -14.46
C GLY A 96 -8.18 8.46 -14.92
N GLY A 97 -7.72 7.21 -14.82
CA GLY A 97 -8.52 6.02 -15.08
C GLY A 97 -9.72 5.91 -14.13
N SER A 98 -10.85 5.39 -14.61
CA SER A 98 -12.08 5.32 -13.81
C SER A 98 -11.88 4.55 -12.49
N ASP A 99 -11.15 3.42 -12.53
CA ASP A 99 -10.84 2.65 -11.33
C ASP A 99 -9.85 3.39 -10.42
N ALA A 100 -8.81 4.02 -10.98
CA ALA A 100 -7.85 4.83 -10.22
C ALA A 100 -8.54 5.98 -9.47
N ILE A 101 -9.51 6.66 -10.10
CA ILE A 101 -10.32 7.71 -9.46
C ILE A 101 -11.20 7.15 -8.33
N GLN A 102 -11.84 5.99 -8.54
CA GLN A 102 -12.63 5.37 -7.47
C GLN A 102 -11.77 4.95 -6.28
N ILE A 103 -10.57 4.43 -6.54
CA ILE A 103 -9.58 4.13 -5.51
C ILE A 103 -9.17 5.46 -4.85
N ALA A 104 -8.83 6.51 -5.60
CA ALA A 104 -8.47 7.81 -5.03
C ALA A 104 -9.53 8.35 -4.07
N LEU A 105 -10.82 8.28 -4.43
CA LEU A 105 -11.92 8.72 -3.57
C LEU A 105 -11.99 7.94 -2.25
N ARG A 106 -11.58 6.66 -2.24
CA ARG A 106 -11.51 5.83 -1.03
C ARG A 106 -10.32 6.17 -0.14
N TYR A 107 -9.19 6.57 -0.73
CA TYR A 107 -7.93 6.86 -0.04
C TYR A 107 -7.67 8.36 0.17
N LEU A 108 -8.59 9.24 -0.25
CA LEU A 108 -8.48 10.67 -0.03
C LEU A 108 -8.79 10.99 1.44
N ARG A 109 -7.74 11.34 2.19
CA ARG A 109 -7.83 11.69 3.62
C ARG A 109 -7.71 13.18 3.85
N SER A 110 -8.51 13.70 4.79
CA SER A 110 -8.31 15.03 5.37
C SER A 110 -7.36 15.00 6.57
N ASP A 111 -7.24 13.86 7.25
CA ASP A 111 -6.32 13.66 8.38
C ASP A 111 -4.93 13.18 7.88
N PRO A 112 -3.85 13.90 8.19
CA PRO A 112 -2.49 13.50 7.84
C PRO A 112 -2.04 12.15 8.43
N VAL A 113 -2.51 11.80 9.63
CA VAL A 113 -2.21 10.52 10.26
C VAL A 113 -2.85 9.40 9.45
N GLU A 114 -4.11 9.56 9.03
CA GLU A 114 -4.77 8.56 8.20
C GLU A 114 -4.07 8.39 6.85
N GLN A 115 -3.68 9.49 6.21
CA GLN A 115 -2.91 9.46 4.97
C GLN A 115 -1.58 8.70 5.14
N LEU A 116 -0.85 8.96 6.22
CA LEU A 116 0.39 8.26 6.51
C LEU A 116 0.17 6.75 6.66
N ILE A 117 -0.89 6.34 7.36
CA ILE A 117 -1.21 4.92 7.56
C ILE A 117 -1.55 4.22 6.23
N ASP A 118 -2.35 4.84 5.37
CA ASP A 118 -2.68 4.27 4.06
C ASP A 118 -1.42 4.06 3.20
N GLU A 119 -0.49 5.02 3.19
CA GLU A 119 0.81 4.85 2.52
C GLU A 119 1.72 3.82 3.23
N THR A 120 1.69 3.74 4.56
CA THR A 120 2.42 2.73 5.36
C THR A 120 1.96 1.32 5.04
N LYS A 121 0.65 1.13 4.79
CA LYS A 121 0.09 -0.16 4.36
C LYS A 121 0.64 -0.58 3.01
N VAL A 122 0.73 0.33 2.05
CA VAL A 122 1.36 0.06 0.74
C VAL A 122 2.83 -0.31 0.92
N TRP A 123 3.59 0.49 1.67
CA TRP A 123 5.00 0.24 1.94
C TRP A 123 5.24 -1.14 2.57
N SER A 124 4.51 -1.47 3.62
CA SER A 124 4.66 -2.75 4.34
C SER A 124 4.14 -3.95 3.55
N PHE A 125 3.16 -3.77 2.67
CA PHE A 125 2.65 -4.82 1.79
C PHE A 125 3.54 -5.07 0.57
N TRP A 126 4.34 -4.08 0.15
CA TRP A 126 5.15 -4.14 -1.07
C TRP A 126 6.01 -5.42 -1.21
N PRO A 127 6.72 -5.91 -0.18
CA PRO A 127 7.48 -7.16 -0.28
C PRO A 127 6.62 -8.41 -0.49
N TYR A 128 5.35 -8.38 -0.07
CA TYR A 128 4.39 -9.46 -0.29
C TYR A 128 3.86 -9.42 -1.72
N ARG A 129 3.55 -8.22 -2.22
CA ARG A 129 3.22 -7.99 -3.63
C ARG A 129 4.34 -8.45 -4.57
N GLN A 130 5.59 -8.09 -4.29
CA GLN A 130 6.73 -8.52 -5.11
C GLN A 130 6.92 -10.04 -5.16
N LYS A 131 6.54 -10.77 -4.09
CA LYS A 131 6.54 -12.24 -4.09
C LYS A 131 5.38 -12.81 -4.89
N LEU A 132 4.19 -12.24 -4.74
CA LEU A 132 3.00 -12.58 -5.53
C LEU A 132 3.25 -12.42 -7.03
N LEU A 133 3.83 -11.30 -7.47
CA LEU A 133 4.07 -11.07 -8.89
C LEU A 133 5.07 -12.06 -9.52
N ARG A 134 5.88 -12.75 -8.71
CA ARG A 134 6.74 -13.85 -9.18
C ARG A 134 5.99 -15.17 -9.34
N THR A 135 4.82 -15.32 -8.72
CA THR A 135 3.98 -16.52 -8.82
C THR A 135 2.91 -16.39 -9.88
N ILE A 136 2.40 -15.17 -10.13
CA ILE A 136 1.41 -14.93 -11.18
C ILE A 136 2.04 -15.14 -12.57
N THR A 137 1.35 -15.92 -13.41
CA THR A 137 1.74 -16.16 -14.81
C THR A 137 0.58 -15.90 -15.76
N THR A 138 0.88 -15.63 -17.03
CA THR A 138 -0.12 -15.31 -18.06
C THR A 138 -1.14 -16.43 -18.32
N GLY A 139 -0.85 -17.67 -17.91
CA GLY A 139 -1.76 -18.81 -18.02
C GLY A 139 -2.73 -18.99 -16.85
N MET A 140 -2.62 -18.19 -15.78
CA MET A 140 -3.52 -18.31 -14.63
C MET A 140 -4.89 -17.71 -14.91
N SER A 141 -5.94 -18.33 -14.34
CA SER A 141 -7.28 -17.75 -14.35
C SER A 141 -7.38 -16.57 -13.38
N ALA A 142 -8.37 -15.71 -13.57
CA ALA A 142 -8.60 -14.57 -12.68
C ALA A 142 -8.90 -15.02 -11.24
N GLU A 143 -9.63 -16.13 -11.08
CA GLU A 143 -9.97 -16.73 -9.79
C GLU A 143 -8.72 -17.23 -9.05
N LEU A 144 -7.78 -17.85 -9.77
CA LEU A 144 -6.52 -18.30 -9.19
C LEU A 144 -5.64 -17.10 -8.79
N MET A 145 -5.52 -16.09 -9.65
CA MET A 145 -4.77 -14.87 -9.33
C MET A 145 -5.37 -14.12 -8.12
N GLU A 146 -6.70 -14.03 -8.03
CA GLU A 146 -7.37 -13.45 -6.86
C GLU A 146 -7.13 -14.26 -5.59
N THR A 147 -7.11 -15.59 -5.68
CA THR A 147 -6.79 -16.48 -4.56
C THR A 147 -5.37 -16.22 -4.03
N GLU A 148 -4.39 -16.11 -4.94
CA GLU A 148 -3.00 -15.81 -4.59
C GLU A 148 -2.86 -14.40 -3.98
N LEU A 149 -3.53 -13.39 -4.54
CA LEU A 149 -3.57 -12.03 -3.98
C LEU A 149 -4.17 -12.03 -2.57
N THR A 150 -5.28 -12.76 -2.38
CA THR A 150 -5.95 -12.91 -1.08
C THR A 150 -5.03 -13.57 -0.06
N ALA A 151 -4.32 -14.64 -0.44
CA ALA A 151 -3.36 -15.31 0.43
C ALA A 151 -2.17 -14.40 0.82
N ALA A 152 -1.65 -13.63 -0.12
CA ALA A 152 -0.60 -12.64 0.16
C ALA A 152 -1.09 -11.56 1.14
N LEU A 153 -2.32 -11.07 0.94
CA LEU A 153 -2.94 -10.05 1.79
C LEU A 153 -3.17 -10.57 3.22
N ILE A 154 -3.69 -11.80 3.37
CA ILE A 154 -3.89 -12.44 4.69
C ILE A 154 -2.55 -12.64 5.40
N THR A 155 -1.52 -13.07 4.67
CA THR A 155 -0.18 -13.26 5.24
C THR A 155 0.40 -11.94 5.77
N TRP A 156 0.26 -10.86 5.00
CA TRP A 156 0.65 -9.52 5.44
C TRP A 156 -0.16 -9.07 6.65
N ALA A 157 -1.49 -9.15 6.58
CA ALA A 157 -2.39 -8.68 7.62
C ALA A 157 -2.15 -9.40 8.97
N THR A 158 -1.87 -10.71 8.92
CA THR A 158 -1.55 -11.52 10.11
C THR A 158 -0.24 -11.10 10.77
N ARG A 159 0.75 -10.65 9.98
CA ARG A 159 2.06 -10.20 10.47
C ARG A 159 2.07 -8.74 10.92
N HIS A 160 1.19 -7.92 10.35
CA HIS A 160 1.09 -6.48 10.61
C HIS A 160 -0.29 -6.13 11.18
N ARG A 161 -0.76 -6.89 12.18
CA ARG A 161 -2.17 -6.84 12.66
C ARG A 161 -2.65 -5.44 13.03
N SER A 162 -1.90 -4.72 13.86
CA SER A 162 -2.28 -3.38 14.30
C SER A 162 -2.40 -2.41 13.13
N LEU A 163 -1.49 -2.51 12.16
CA LEU A 163 -1.52 -1.70 10.95
C LEU A 163 -2.67 -2.11 10.03
N ALA A 164 -2.89 -3.40 9.83
CA ALA A 164 -3.99 -3.92 9.02
C ALA A 164 -5.35 -3.48 9.57
N ALA A 165 -5.55 -3.54 10.89
CA ALA A 165 -6.78 -3.11 11.56
C ALA A 165 -7.00 -1.60 11.56
N ALA A 166 -5.94 -0.80 11.46
CA ALA A 166 -6.05 0.66 11.47
C ALA A 166 -6.97 1.16 10.35
N ILE A 167 -7.77 2.20 10.63
CA ILE A 167 -8.65 2.85 9.64
C ILE A 167 -9.64 1.84 9.03
N GLY A 168 -10.36 1.12 9.90
CA GLY A 168 -11.45 0.23 9.50
C GLY A 168 -11.05 -0.84 8.51
N PHE A 169 -9.90 -1.49 8.73
CA PHE A 169 -9.41 -2.60 7.91
C PHE A 169 -9.18 -2.26 6.42
N THR A 170 -9.03 -0.97 6.08
CA THR A 170 -8.79 -0.55 4.69
C THR A 170 -7.54 -1.25 4.12
N PRO A 171 -7.61 -1.90 2.94
CA PRO A 171 -6.47 -2.63 2.36
C PRO A 171 -5.35 -1.70 1.88
N PRO A 172 -4.15 -2.22 1.59
CA PRO A 172 -3.14 -1.49 0.81
C PRO A 172 -3.69 -1.11 -0.57
N ALA A 173 -3.56 0.15 -1.01
CA ALA A 173 -4.13 0.62 -2.27
C ALA A 173 -3.60 -0.15 -3.50
N CYS A 174 -2.33 -0.55 -3.51
CA CYS A 174 -1.76 -1.39 -4.58
C CYS A 174 -2.46 -2.76 -4.69
N ALA A 175 -2.88 -3.37 -3.58
CA ALA A 175 -3.64 -4.62 -3.62
C ALA A 175 -5.03 -4.43 -4.25
N VAL A 176 -5.64 -3.24 -4.04
CA VAL A 176 -6.90 -2.87 -4.68
C VAL A 176 -6.72 -2.71 -6.19
N GLU A 177 -5.69 -1.98 -6.63
CA GLU A 177 -5.35 -1.87 -8.06
C GLU A 177 -5.07 -3.25 -8.66
N ASP A 178 -4.25 -4.08 -8.00
CA ASP A 178 -3.92 -5.42 -8.46
C ASP A 178 -5.20 -6.26 -8.68
N LEU A 179 -6.19 -6.19 -7.78
CA LEU A 179 -7.46 -6.90 -7.95
C LEU A 179 -8.28 -6.36 -9.14
N THR A 180 -8.30 -5.05 -9.38
CA THR A 180 -8.95 -4.48 -10.57
C THR A 180 -8.28 -4.93 -11.87
N VAL A 181 -6.95 -5.04 -11.88
CA VAL A 181 -6.15 -5.53 -13.02
C VAL A 181 -6.44 -7.01 -13.28
N ILE A 182 -6.47 -7.85 -12.25
CA ILE A 182 -6.83 -9.28 -12.34
C ILE A 182 -8.18 -9.47 -13.06
N HIS A 183 -9.16 -8.63 -12.73
CA HIS A 183 -10.50 -8.67 -13.32
C HIS A 183 -10.64 -7.89 -14.63
N ARG A 184 -9.54 -7.27 -15.11
CA ARG A 184 -9.49 -6.45 -16.33
C ARG A 184 -10.55 -5.33 -16.33
N GLY A 185 -10.70 -4.64 -15.19
CA GLY A 185 -11.68 -3.55 -15.02
C GLY A 185 -13.14 -4.00 -14.89
N ARG A 186 -13.43 -5.32 -14.89
CA ARG A 186 -14.80 -5.84 -14.62
C ARG A 186 -15.19 -5.75 -13.15
N LEU A 187 -14.21 -5.57 -12.27
CA LEU A 187 -14.41 -5.29 -10.86
C LEU A 187 -13.96 -3.85 -10.61
N SER A 188 -14.89 -2.99 -10.20
CA SER A 188 -14.58 -1.59 -9.95
C SER A 188 -13.67 -1.41 -8.73
N GLY A 189 -12.90 -0.32 -8.71
CA GLY A 189 -12.04 0.03 -7.57
C GLY A 189 -12.76 0.03 -6.21
N THR A 190 -14.00 0.49 -6.16
CA THR A 190 -14.83 0.48 -4.95
C THR A 190 -15.17 -0.95 -4.49
N GLN A 191 -15.57 -1.81 -5.44
CA GLN A 191 -15.90 -3.21 -5.14
C GLN A 191 -14.66 -4.01 -4.72
N ALA A 192 -13.53 -3.78 -5.38
CA ALA A 192 -12.25 -4.37 -5.03
C ALA A 192 -11.84 -3.99 -3.59
N ALA A 193 -11.91 -2.70 -3.24
CA ALA A 193 -11.60 -2.23 -1.90
C ALA A 193 -12.53 -2.84 -0.84
N ALA A 194 -13.84 -2.89 -1.10
CA ALA A 194 -14.81 -3.48 -0.18
C ALA A 194 -14.54 -4.99 0.04
N ARG A 195 -14.27 -5.73 -1.03
CA ARG A 195 -13.97 -7.17 -0.97
C ARG A 195 -12.72 -7.43 -0.12
N LEU A 196 -11.63 -6.72 -0.38
CA LEU A 196 -10.37 -6.88 0.36
C LEU A 196 -10.46 -6.38 1.80
N THR A 197 -11.28 -5.37 2.08
CA THR A 197 -11.58 -4.93 3.46
C THR A 197 -12.22 -6.08 4.25
N ALA A 198 -13.23 -6.74 3.68
CA ALA A 198 -13.90 -7.86 4.32
C ALA A 198 -12.95 -9.05 4.59
N VAL A 199 -11.99 -9.30 3.67
CA VAL A 199 -10.94 -10.30 3.89
C VAL A 199 -10.08 -9.96 5.10
N ILE A 200 -9.60 -8.71 5.20
CA ILE A 200 -8.73 -8.29 6.31
C ILE A 200 -9.50 -8.36 7.64
N ASP A 201 -10.71 -7.81 7.68
CA ASP A 201 -11.57 -7.80 8.87
C ASP A 201 -11.83 -9.22 9.38
N ALA A 202 -12.20 -10.15 8.50
CA ALA A 202 -12.44 -11.55 8.87
C ALA A 202 -11.20 -12.26 9.48
N HIS A 203 -9.98 -11.87 9.10
CA HIS A 203 -8.75 -12.55 9.56
C HIS A 203 -8.05 -11.82 10.71
N VAL A 204 -8.28 -10.52 10.88
CA VAL A 204 -7.66 -9.69 11.92
C VAL A 204 -8.63 -9.34 13.04
N GLY A 205 -9.92 -9.14 12.75
CA GLY A 205 -10.94 -8.73 13.70
C GLY A 205 -11.43 -9.84 14.65
N LEU A 206 -11.13 -11.11 14.34
CA LEU A 206 -11.55 -12.27 15.14
C LEU A 206 -10.58 -12.66 16.28
N LEU A 207 -9.53 -11.88 16.53
CA LEU A 207 -8.48 -12.17 17.53
C LEU A 207 -8.20 -10.97 18.44
#